data_AF-V3Z2F6-F1
#
_entry.id   AF-V3Z2F6-F1
#
_cell.length_a   1.000
_cell.length_b   1.000
_cell.length_c   1.000
_cell.angle_alpha   90.00
_cell.angle_beta   90.00
_cell.angle_gamma   90.00
#
_symmetry.space_group_name_H-M   'P 1'
#
loop_
_entity.id
_entity.type
_entity.pdbx_description
1 polymer ?
#
loop_
_entity_poly.entity_id
_entity_poly.type
_entity_poly.pdbx_seq_one_letter_code
_entity_poly.pdbx_strand_id
1 'polypeptide(L)' 'EPQYGQARDGATERERSRMHLLNDAFDQLRKVVPKSNLSEHQKLSKIATLRLAIHYISAL' A
#
# COMPACT_ATOMS: atom_id res chain seq x y z
N GLU A 1 12.79 -6.76 38.07
CA GLU A 1 12.01 -6.31 36.90
C GLU A 1 12.75 -6.56 35.58
N PRO A 2 12.43 -7.61 34.80
CA PRO A 2 12.99 -7.78 33.46
C PRO A 2 12.33 -6.77 32.50
N GLN A 3 13.12 -5.99 31.77
CA GLN A 3 12.62 -5.01 30.79
C GLN A 3 12.12 -5.72 29.51
N TYR A 4 10.86 -6.11 29.47
CA TYR A 4 10.22 -6.72 28.28
C TYR A 4 9.87 -5.72 27.14
N GLY A 5 10.21 -4.44 27.27
CA GLY A 5 9.83 -3.38 26.32
C GLY A 5 10.67 -3.34 25.03
N GLN A 6 11.99 -3.50 25.13
CA GLN A 6 12.93 -3.22 24.03
C GLN A 6 12.73 -4.11 22.78
N ALA A 7 12.36 -5.38 22.96
CA ALA A 7 12.12 -6.29 21.83
C ALA A 7 10.83 -5.96 21.07
N ARG A 8 9.81 -5.41 21.76
CA ARG A 8 8.51 -5.06 21.17
C ARG A 8 8.61 -3.77 20.35
N ASP A 9 9.43 -2.82 20.81
CA ASP A 9 9.68 -1.56 20.11
C ASP A 9 10.37 -1.82 18.76
N GLY A 10 11.42 -2.65 18.75
CA GLY A 10 12.10 -3.03 17.51
C GLY A 10 11.21 -3.83 16.54
N ALA A 11 10.29 -4.65 17.03
CA ALA A 11 9.33 -5.36 16.18
C ALA A 11 8.29 -4.41 15.55
N THR A 12 7.81 -3.44 16.34
CA THR A 12 6.83 -2.45 15.89
C THR A 12 7.42 -1.54 14.81
N GLU A 13 8.67 -1.11 14.98
CA GLU A 13 9.38 -0.29 14.00
C GLU A 13 9.60 -1.05 12.68
N ARG A 14 10.01 -2.32 12.74
CA ARG A 14 10.13 -3.16 11.54
C ARG A 14 8.82 -3.28 10.78
N GLU A 15 7.70 -3.52 11.48
CA GLU A 15 6.40 -3.63 10.82
C GLU A 15 5.94 -2.29 10.23
N ARG A 16 6.24 -1.18 10.91
CA ARG A 16 5.99 0.17 10.36
C ARG A 16 6.74 0.37 9.05
N SER A 17 8.05 0.06 9.00
CA SER A 17 8.85 0.17 7.78
C SER A 17 8.33 -0.75 6.66
N ARG A 18 7.92 -1.97 6.99
CA ARG A 18 7.28 -2.88 6.03
C ARG A 18 5.99 -2.30 5.45
N MET A 19 5.16 -1.67 6.29
CA MET A 19 3.92 -1.04 5.86
C MET A 19 4.17 0.20 4.98
N HIS A 20 5.21 0.98 5.26
CA HIS A 20 5.64 2.10 4.39
C HIS A 20 6.01 1.60 3.00
N LEU A 21 6.86 0.58 2.89
CA LEU A 21 7.23 -0.03 1.60
C LEU A 21 5.99 -0.53 0.82
N LEU A 22 5.05 -1.17 1.52
CA LEU A 22 3.81 -1.63 0.89
C LEU A 22 2.97 -0.46 0.37
N ASN A 23 2.84 0.61 1.15
CA ASN A 23 2.07 1.79 0.75
C ASN A 23 2.71 2.52 -0.44
N ASP A 24 4.04 2.61 -0.47
CA ASP A 24 4.79 3.20 -1.58
C ASP A 24 4.58 2.41 -2.87
N ALA A 25 4.65 1.07 -2.80
CA ALA A 25 4.36 0.21 -3.95
C ALA A 25 2.93 0.39 -4.46
N PHE A 26 1.95 0.51 -3.56
CA PHE A 26 0.56 0.81 -3.92
C PHE A 26 0.43 2.19 -4.58
N ASP A 27 1.16 3.20 -4.12
CA ASP A 27 1.15 4.53 -4.73
C ASP A 27 1.79 4.54 -6.13
N GLN A 28 2.84 3.74 -6.37
CA GLN A 28 3.39 3.57 -7.71
C GLN A 28 2.40 2.85 -8.65
N LEU A 29 1.74 1.78 -8.18
CA LEU A 29 0.73 1.08 -8.97
C LEU A 29 -0.43 2.01 -9.37
N ARG A 30 -0.87 2.88 -8.45
CA ARG A 30 -1.91 3.88 -8.74
C ARG A 30 -1.53 4.88 -9.82
N LYS A 31 -0.25 5.07 -10.17
CA LYS A 31 0.15 6.00 -11.24
C LYS A 31 -0.09 5.42 -12.63
N VAL A 32 -0.02 4.10 -12.75
CA VAL A 32 -0.08 3.40 -14.05
C VAL A 32 -1.45 2.78 -14.32
N VAL A 33 -2.26 2.56 -13.28
CA VAL A 33 -3.60 2.01 -13.43
C VAL A 33 -4.59 3.10 -13.88
N PRO A 34 -5.40 2.89 -14.95
CA PRO A 34 -6.36 3.88 -15.44
C PRO A 34 -7.43 4.23 -14.40
N LYS A 35 -7.65 5.52 -14.10
CA LYS A 35 -8.66 6.00 -13.16
C LYS A 35 -9.69 6.86 -13.88
N SER A 36 -10.65 6.24 -14.58
CA SER A 36 -11.60 6.95 -15.42
C SER A 36 -12.63 7.82 -14.68
N ASN A 37 -12.87 7.56 -13.38
CA ASN A 37 -13.97 8.19 -12.61
C ASN A 37 -13.54 8.75 -11.25
N LEU A 38 -12.25 9.09 -11.05
CA LEU A 38 -11.77 9.71 -9.81
C LEU A 38 -11.24 11.11 -10.06
N SER A 39 -11.46 12.02 -9.11
CA SER A 39 -10.76 13.30 -9.12
C SER A 39 -9.25 13.07 -8.99
N GLU A 40 -8.43 13.97 -9.55
CA GLU A 40 -6.96 13.85 -9.54
C GLU A 40 -6.38 13.65 -8.14
N HIS A 41 -7.06 14.13 -7.10
CA HIS A 41 -6.62 14.05 -5.72
C HIS A 41 -7.15 12.82 -4.96
N GLN A 42 -8.09 12.06 -5.53
CA GLN A 42 -8.65 10.89 -4.86
C GLN A 42 -7.79 9.64 -5.08
N LYS A 43 -7.33 9.04 -3.97
CA LYS A 43 -6.61 7.76 -3.97
C LYS A 43 -7.59 6.60 -3.91
N LEU A 44 -7.40 5.62 -4.81
CA LEU A 44 -8.09 4.33 -4.75
C LEU A 44 -7.72 3.56 -3.48
N SER A 45 -8.67 2.83 -2.89
CA SER A 45 -8.37 1.88 -1.82
C SER A 45 -7.42 0.77 -2.32
N LYS A 46 -6.74 0.07 -1.41
CA LYS A 46 -5.82 -1.04 -1.77
C LYS A 46 -6.53 -2.10 -2.61
N ILE A 47 -7.72 -2.53 -2.19
CA ILE A 47 -8.50 -3.54 -2.91
C ILE A 47 -8.97 -3.05 -4.28
N ALA A 48 -9.41 -1.80 -4.39
CA ALA A 48 -9.83 -1.23 -5.67
C ALA A 48 -8.64 -1.10 -6.64
N THR A 49 -7.48 -0.71 -6.13
CA THR A 49 -6.24 -0.61 -6.93
C THR A 49 -5.86 -1.98 -7.50
N LEU A 50 -5.89 -3.04 -6.69
CA LEU A 50 -5.57 -4.40 -7.17
C LEU A 50 -6.59 -4.91 -8.20
N ARG A 51 -7.89 -4.75 -7.93
CA ARG A 51 -8.94 -5.17 -8.88
C ARG A 51 -8.80 -4.49 -10.23
N LEU A 52 -8.53 -3.19 -10.22
CA LEU A 52 -8.40 -2.39 -11.43
C LEU A 52 -7.11 -2.72 -12.19
N ALA A 53 -6.00 -2.99 -11.47
CA ALA A 53 -4.76 -3.46 -12.09
C ALA A 53 -4.93 -4.81 -12.79
N ILE A 54 -5.62 -5.78 -12.15
CA ILE A 54 -5.91 -7.09 -12.75
C ILE A 54 -6.73 -6.90 -14.03
N HIS A 55 -7.82 -6.13 -13.94
CA HIS A 55 -8.66 -5.86 -15.11
C HIS A 55 -7.91 -5.17 -16.24
N TYR A 56 -7.06 -4.19 -15.90
CA TYR A 56 -6.25 -3.47 -16.88
C TYR A 56 -5.27 -4.41 -17.60
N ILE A 57 -4.55 -5.27 -16.87
CA ILE A 57 -3.66 -6.28 -17.47
C ILE A 57 -4.44 -7.26 -18.36
N SER A 58 -5.63 -7.70 -17.93
CA SER A 58 -6.46 -8.63 -18.71
C SER A 58 -7.09 -8.02 -19.98
N ALA A 59 -7.16 -6.69 -20.08
CA ALA A 59 -7.73 -5.99 -21.24
C ALA A 59 -6.66 -5.58 -22.28
N LEU A 60 -5.38 -5.80 -21.97
CA LEU A 60 -4.27 -5.71 -22.92
C LEU A 60 -4.15 -7.02 -23.72
#